data_AF-J2KRD9-F1
#
_entry.id   AF-J2KRD9-F1
#
_cell.length_a   1.000
_cell.length_b   1.000
_cell.length_c   1.000
_cell.angle_alpha   90.00
_cell.angle_beta   90.00
_cell.angle_gamma   90.00
#
_symmetry.space_group_name_H-M   'P 1'
#
loop_
_entity.id
_entity.type
_entity.pdbx_description
1 polymer ?
#
loop_
_entity_poly.entity_id
_entity_poly.type
_entity_poly.pdbx_seq_one_letter_code
_entity_poly.pdbx_strand_id
1 'polypeptide(L)' 'MRTPSGTYAGICELSLGGIPRCALVITQQLSWDAAVERATLRADHFVRQWEPTRGH' A
#
# COMPACT_ATOMS: atom_id res chain seq x y z
N MET A 1 -0.85 -11.91 1.40
CA MET A 1 -1.14 -13.31 1.79
C MET A 1 -1.96 -13.96 0.68
N ARG A 2 -1.70 -15.23 0.33
CA ARG A 2 -2.58 -15.96 -0.59
C ARG A 2 -3.81 -16.44 0.19
N THR A 3 -4.99 -16.13 -0.32
CA THR A 3 -6.27 -16.55 0.26
C THR A 3 -6.57 -18.01 -0.12
N PRO A 4 -7.48 -18.69 0.59
CA PRO A 4 -7.92 -20.04 0.23
C PRO A 4 -8.50 -20.16 -1.18
N SER A 5 -9.06 -19.06 -1.73
CA SER A 5 -9.58 -19.01 -3.11
C SER A 5 -8.49 -18.78 -4.17
N GLY A 6 -7.21 -18.76 -3.76
CA GLY A 6 -6.08 -18.60 -4.66
C GLY A 6 -5.78 -17.15 -5.06
N THR A 7 -6.57 -16.18 -4.58
CA THR A 7 -6.32 -14.74 -4.77
C THR A 7 -5.33 -14.21 -3.73
N TYR A 8 -4.84 -12.99 -3.90
CA TYR A 8 -3.92 -12.34 -2.98
C TYR A 8 -4.59 -11.14 -2.31
N ALA A 9 -4.59 -11.11 -0.99
CA ALA A 9 -5.12 -10.01 -0.19
C ALA A 9 -4.27 -9.81 1.06
N GLY A 10 -4.41 -8.68 1.74
CA GLY A 10 -3.72 -8.44 3.00
C GLY A 10 -3.75 -6.99 3.44
N ILE A 11 -3.02 -6.73 4.52
CA ILE A 11 -2.81 -5.39 5.06
C ILE A 11 -1.31 -5.11 4.98
N CYS A 12 -0.95 -3.92 4.50
CA CYS A 12 0.42 -3.43 4.43
C CYS A 12 0.53 -2.19 5.31
N GLU A 13 1.37 -2.24 6.34
CA GLU A 13 1.66 -1.07 7.16
C GLU A 13 2.59 -0.13 6.40
N LEU A 14 2.20 1.14 6.29
CA LEU A 14 2.98 2.19 5.66
C LEU A 14 3.58 3.09 6.74
N SER A 15 4.90 3.22 6.70
CA SER A 15 5.67 4.12 7.56
C SER A 15 6.48 5.09 6.71
N LEU A 16 6.68 6.31 7.21
CA LEU A 16 7.53 7.33 6.59
C LEU A 16 8.57 7.77 7.61
N GLY A 17 9.85 7.61 7.29
CA GLY A 17 10.94 7.90 8.22
C GLY A 17 10.90 7.07 9.50
N GLY A 18 10.43 5.82 9.42
CA GLY A 18 10.28 4.92 10.57
C GLY A 18 9.06 5.19 11.45
N ILE A 19 8.25 6.22 11.15
CA ILE A 19 7.02 6.54 11.87
C ILE A 19 5.84 5.87 11.15
N PRO A 20 5.09 4.96 11.80
CA PRO A 20 3.87 4.40 11.23
C PRO A 20 2.85 5.51 10.93
N ARG A 21 2.26 5.49 9.74
CA ARG A 21 1.30 6.52 9.30
C ARG A 21 -0.08 5.96 9.04
N CYS A 22 -0.17 4.85 8.29
CA CYS A 22 -1.45 4.18 8.03
C CYS A 22 -1.24 2.71 7.64
N ALA A 23 -2.35 2.00 7.56
CA ALA A 23 -2.40 0.65 7.00
C ALA A 23 -3.15 0.68 5.66
N LEU A 24 -2.55 0.12 4.63
CA LEU A 24 -3.15 -0.10 3.33
C LEU A 24 -3.79 -1.48 3.29
N VAL A 25 -5.11 -1.53 3.08
CA VAL A 25 -5.83 -2.77 2.82
C VAL A 25 -5.76 -3.09 1.32
N ILE A 26 -5.16 -4.22 0.98
CA ILE A 26 -5.14 -4.79 -0.36
C ILE A 26 -6.29 -5.80 -0.45
N THR A 27 -7.32 -5.43 -1.21
CA THR A 27 -8.44 -6.32 -1.55
C THR A 27 -7.99 -7.43 -2.49
N GLN A 28 -8.84 -8.44 -2.73
CA GLN A 28 -8.48 -9.63 -3.51
C GLN A 28 -7.92 -9.30 -4.90
N GLN A 29 -6.73 -9.84 -5.18
CA GLN A 29 -6.00 -9.74 -6.44
C GLN A 29 -5.83 -11.10 -7.08
N LEU A 30 -5.85 -11.16 -8.42
CA LEU A 30 -5.72 -12.42 -9.15
C LEU A 30 -4.27 -12.95 -9.19
N SER A 31 -3.28 -12.07 -9.01
CA SER A 31 -1.87 -12.44 -8.95
C SER A 31 -1.15 -11.71 -7.83
N TRP A 32 0.01 -12.24 -7.44
CA TRP A 32 0.89 -11.60 -6.46
C TRP A 32 1.42 -10.28 -7.00
N ASP A 33 1.88 -10.25 -8.25
CA ASP A 33 2.44 -9.06 -8.87
C ASP A 33 1.42 -7.90 -8.91
N ALA A 34 0.15 -8.19 -9.20
CA ALA A 34 -0.91 -7.19 -9.16
C ALA A 34 -1.15 -6.64 -7.74
N ALA A 35 -0.98 -7.46 -6.71
CA ALA A 35 -1.05 -7.02 -5.31
C ALA A 35 0.13 -6.12 -4.93
N VAL A 36 1.34 -6.47 -5.37
CA VAL A 36 2.54 -5.67 -5.14
C VAL A 36 2.44 -4.33 -5.88
N GLU A 37 2.08 -4.32 -7.15
CA GLU A 37 1.94 -3.11 -7.96
C GLU A 37 0.94 -2.13 -7.34
N ARG A 38 -0.22 -2.63 -6.89
CA ARG A 38 -1.22 -1.82 -6.17
C ARG A 38 -0.70 -1.27 -4.85
N ALA A 39 0.06 -2.07 -4.10
CA ALA A 39 0.68 -1.62 -2.86
C ALA A 39 1.66 -0.48 -3.11
N THR A 40 2.56 -0.65 -4.08
CA THR A 40 3.58 0.32 -4.46
C THR A 40 2.97 1.62 -4.97
N LEU A 41 2.01 1.53 -5.90
CA LEU A 41 1.33 2.71 -6.45
C LEU A 41 0.63 3.52 -5.36
N ARG A 42 -0.05 2.83 -4.43
CA ARG A 42 -0.79 3.51 -3.36
C ARG A 42 0.15 4.08 -2.30
N ALA A 43 1.26 3.40 -2.00
CA ALA A 43 2.30 3.91 -1.12
C ALA A 43 2.91 5.21 -1.67
N ASP A 44 3.26 5.27 -2.97
CA ASP A 44 3.77 6.50 -3.61
C ASP A 44 2.78 7.66 -3.48
N HIS A 45 1.50 7.40 -3.74
CA HIS A 45 0.45 8.39 -3.54
C HIS A 45 0.37 8.89 -2.09
N PHE A 46 0.49 8.01 -1.09
CA PHE A 46 0.49 8.42 0.32
C PHE A 46 1.71 9.25 0.69
N VAL A 47 2.91 8.85 0.24
CA VAL A 47 4.14 9.61 0.48
C VAL A 47 4.02 11.03 -0.05
N ARG A 48 3.53 11.21 -1.29
CA ARG A 48 3.29 12.54 -1.88
C ARG A 48 2.28 13.39 -1.12
N GLN A 49 1.33 12.77 -0.41
CA GLN A 49 0.34 13.47 0.41
C GLN A 49 0.86 13.80 1.81
N TRP A 50 1.83 13.03 2.32
CA TRP A 50 2.44 13.26 3.63
C TRP A 50 3.60 14.24 3.61
N GLU A 51 4.28 14.35 2.47
CA GLU A 51 5.14 15.49 2.26
C GLU A 51 4.26 16.74 2.35
N PRO A 52 4.52 17.66 3.31
CA PRO A 52 3.78 18.90 3.34
C PRO A 52 3.94 19.52 1.96
N THR A 53 2.83 19.83 1.29
CA THR A 53 2.85 20.67 0.10
C THR A 53 3.77 21.83 0.46
N ARG A 54 4.98 21.87 -0.11
CA ARG A 54 5.87 23.03 0.01
C ARG A 54 5.23 24.12 -0.85
N GLY A 55 4.09 24.61 -0.39
CA GLY A 55 3.27 25.65 -0.97
C GLY A 55 3.61 26.93 -0.25
N HIS A 56 4.56 27.64 -0.87
CA HIS A 56 4.72 29.07 -1.06
C HIS A 56 4.17 30.08 -0.03
#